data_AF-A0A7K0FGG3-F1
#
_entry.id   AF-A0A7K0FGG3-F1
#
_cell.length_a   1.000
_cell.length_b   1.000
_cell.length_c   1.000
_cell.angle_alpha   90.00
_cell.angle_beta   90.00
_cell.angle_gamma   90.00
#
_symmetry.space_group_name_H-M   'P 1'
#
loop_
_entity.id
_entity.type
_entity.pdbx_description
1 polymer ?
#
loop_
_entity_poly.entity_id
_entity_poly.type
_entity_poly.pdbx_seq_one_letter_code
_entity_poly.pdbx_strand_id
1 'polypeptide(L)'
;MDFQNKFFFNFIFQKGGPWEMQLSDIADISQVFIALINIGLVIFIIRTDLKKTSDAKADEAFKNSTSIKLQGFKDFVITPNFNHLQDFFNNLLSLKQQITSAQINEELNIELNKFIKSEVSKFRVNFNDAILNVNRGLFDAIKLKIEKLSDDLITVISDGNHDLTDIELFSIHIFTPINYTKNEIIALIISYKGD
;
A
#
# COMPACT_ATOMS: atom_id res chain seq x y z
N MET A 1 1.76 -46.47 -46.58
CA MET A 1 3.12 -45.96 -46.30
C MET A 1 3.92 -45.94 -47.61
N ASP A 2 3.45 -45.24 -48.66
CA ASP A 2 4.13 -45.33 -49.97
C ASP A 2 3.87 -44.18 -50.99
N PHE A 3 3.35 -43.02 -50.54
CA PHE A 3 3.10 -41.89 -51.46
C PHE A 3 4.11 -40.73 -51.30
N GLN A 4 4.70 -40.55 -50.11
CA GLN A 4 5.65 -39.45 -49.87
C GLN A 4 7.10 -39.78 -50.29
N ASN A 5 7.49 -41.05 -50.31
CA ASN A 5 8.83 -41.44 -50.75
C ASN A 5 8.99 -41.39 -52.28
N LYS A 6 7.92 -41.53 -53.06
CA LYS A 6 7.99 -41.46 -54.53
C LYS A 6 8.00 -40.03 -55.09
N PHE A 7 7.45 -39.06 -54.37
CA PHE A 7 7.48 -37.66 -54.82
C PHE A 7 8.85 -37.02 -54.59
N PHE A 8 9.53 -37.37 -53.49
CA PHE A 8 10.88 -36.86 -53.19
C PHE A 8 11.98 -37.51 -54.03
N PHE A 9 11.88 -38.79 -54.36
CA PHE A 9 12.94 -39.46 -55.13
C PHE A 9 12.95 -39.14 -56.63
N ASN A 10 11.81 -38.75 -57.20
CA ASN A 10 11.71 -38.51 -58.64
C ASN A 10 12.02 -37.06 -59.06
N PHE A 11 12.18 -36.14 -58.12
CA PHE A 11 12.62 -34.76 -58.42
C PHE A 11 14.15 -34.65 -58.52
N ILE A 12 14.90 -35.59 -57.95
CA ILE A 12 16.37 -35.50 -57.84
C ILE A 12 17.12 -36.17 -59.01
N PHE A 13 16.48 -37.01 -59.84
CA PHE A 13 17.22 -37.84 -60.82
C PHE A 13 16.86 -37.67 -62.30
N GLN A 14 16.20 -36.59 -62.71
CA GLN A 14 15.98 -36.33 -64.14
C GLN A 14 16.41 -34.93 -64.59
N LYS A 15 17.72 -34.68 -64.50
CA LYS A 15 18.56 -34.11 -65.58
C LYS A 15 20.02 -34.23 -65.15
N GLY A 16 20.88 -34.56 -66.11
CA GLY A 16 22.21 -35.16 -65.90
C GLY A 16 23.19 -34.34 -65.05
N GLY A 17 24.12 -35.05 -64.41
CA GLY A 17 25.26 -34.43 -63.73
C GLY A 17 26.38 -34.00 -64.68
N PRO A 18 27.58 -33.64 -64.18
CA PRO A 18 27.94 -33.38 -62.79
C PRO A 18 28.70 -32.04 -62.59
N TRP A 19 28.57 -31.41 -61.42
CA TRP A 19 29.47 -30.39 -60.85
C TRP A 19 29.71 -29.06 -61.59
N GLU A 20 28.70 -28.19 -61.76
CA GLU A 20 28.93 -26.74 -61.75
C GLU A 20 27.73 -26.05 -61.08
N MET A 21 27.70 -26.01 -59.74
CA MET A 21 26.90 -24.98 -59.07
C MET A 21 27.57 -23.65 -59.43
N GLN A 22 26.96 -22.88 -60.31
CA GLN A 22 27.45 -21.54 -60.61
C GLN A 22 27.36 -20.73 -59.31
N LEU A 23 28.33 -19.85 -59.07
CA LEU A 23 28.37 -19.00 -57.86
C LEU A 23 27.03 -18.25 -57.65
N SER A 24 26.29 -18.00 -58.74
CA SER A 24 24.95 -17.44 -58.76
C SER A 24 23.92 -18.28 -57.99
N ASP A 25 23.90 -19.60 -58.18
CA ASP A 25 22.92 -20.48 -57.52
C ASP A 25 23.15 -20.55 -56.01
N ILE A 26 24.42 -20.55 -55.58
CA ILE A 26 24.80 -20.52 -54.16
C ILE A 26 24.44 -19.16 -53.53
N ALA A 27 24.62 -18.06 -54.28
CA ALA A 27 24.24 -16.73 -53.84
C ALA A 27 22.71 -16.60 -53.70
N ASP A 28 21.95 -17.13 -54.65
CA ASP A 28 20.47 -17.11 -54.61
C ASP A 28 19.93 -17.98 -53.47
N ILE A 29 20.49 -19.18 -53.27
CA ILE A 29 20.16 -20.03 -52.11
C ILE A 29 20.50 -19.30 -50.80
N SER A 30 21.66 -18.66 -50.72
CA SER A 30 22.08 -17.90 -49.53
C SER A 30 21.15 -16.71 -49.25
N GLN A 31 20.68 -16.00 -50.27
CA GLN A 31 19.72 -14.90 -50.13
C GLN A 31 18.37 -15.41 -49.59
N VAL A 32 17.91 -16.57 -50.04
CA VAL A 32 16.70 -17.22 -49.49
C VAL A 32 16.90 -17.59 -48.01
N PHE A 33 18.05 -18.14 -47.63
CA PHE A 33 18.36 -18.44 -46.23
C PHE A 33 18.44 -17.17 -45.37
N ILE A 34 19.07 -16.09 -45.86
CA ILE A 34 19.14 -14.81 -45.17
C ILE A 34 17.73 -14.22 -44.97
N ALA A 35 16.87 -14.30 -45.99
CA ALA A 35 15.49 -13.84 -45.90
C ALA A 35 14.70 -14.64 -44.84
N LEU A 36 14.86 -15.96 -44.79
CA LEU A 36 14.21 -16.81 -43.78
C LEU A 36 14.68 -16.48 -42.35
N ILE A 37 15.98 -16.25 -42.15
CA ILE A 37 16.54 -15.84 -40.85
C ILE A 37 15.99 -14.47 -40.45
N ASN A 38 15.95 -13.51 -41.38
CA ASN A 38 15.41 -12.17 -41.13
C ASN A 38 13.92 -12.22 -40.74
N ILE A 39 13.11 -13.02 -41.45
CA ILE A 39 11.70 -13.23 -41.09
C ILE A 39 11.58 -13.85 -39.70
N GLY A 40 12.43 -14.85 -39.38
CA GLY A 40 12.47 -15.47 -38.06
C GLY A 40 12.81 -14.49 -36.94
N LEU A 41 13.81 -13.62 -37.16
CA LEU A 41 14.21 -12.57 -36.22
C LEU A 41 13.11 -11.53 -36.02
N VAL A 42 12.46 -11.08 -37.10
CA VAL A 42 11.33 -10.14 -37.03
C VAL A 42 10.18 -10.72 -36.21
N ILE A 43 9.82 -11.99 -36.44
CA ILE A 43 8.78 -12.67 -35.66
C ILE A 43 9.19 -12.79 -34.18
N PHE A 44 10.45 -13.08 -33.91
CA PHE A 44 10.97 -13.18 -32.55
C PHE A 44 10.94 -11.83 -31.80
N ILE A 45 11.37 -10.75 -32.46
CA ILE A 45 11.34 -9.38 -31.92
C ILE A 45 9.89 -8.98 -31.63
N ILE A 46 8.98 -9.17 -32.59
CA ILE A 46 7.56 -8.83 -32.40
C ILE A 46 6.96 -9.62 -31.23
N ARG A 47 7.24 -10.92 -31.11
CA ARG A 47 6.73 -11.73 -29.99
C ARG A 47 7.30 -11.32 -28.63
N THR A 48 8.56 -10.93 -28.56
CA THR A 48 9.19 -10.50 -27.32
C THR A 48 8.75 -9.09 -26.92
N ASP A 49 8.61 -8.17 -27.87
CA ASP A 49 8.10 -6.82 -27.62
C ASP A 49 6.62 -6.81 -27.24
N LEU A 50 5.78 -7.65 -27.86
CA LEU A 50 4.37 -7.78 -27.47
C LEU A 50 4.20 -8.32 -26.05
N LYS A 51 5.03 -9.28 -25.63
CA LYS A 51 5.04 -9.79 -24.25
C LYS A 51 5.46 -8.71 -23.26
N LYS A 52 6.60 -8.05 -23.50
CA LYS A 52 7.10 -6.95 -22.65
C LYS A 52 6.09 -5.80 -22.56
N THR A 53 5.43 -5.45 -23.66
CA THR A 53 4.44 -4.37 -23.71
C THR A 53 3.13 -4.77 -23.00
N SER A 54 2.72 -6.03 -23.09
CA SER A 54 1.54 -6.55 -22.38
C SER A 54 1.76 -6.56 -20.87
N ASP A 55 2.92 -7.03 -20.43
CA ASP A 55 3.28 -7.10 -19.01
C ASP A 55 3.45 -5.70 -18.41
N ALA A 56 4.12 -4.79 -19.13
CA ALA A 56 4.25 -3.38 -18.70
C ALA A 56 2.90 -2.65 -18.61
N LYS A 57 1.98 -2.89 -19.57
CA LYS A 57 0.63 -2.31 -19.52
C LYS A 57 -0.22 -2.88 -18.38
N ALA A 58 -0.07 -4.17 -18.07
CA ALA A 58 -0.75 -4.81 -16.94
C ALA A 58 -0.25 -4.24 -15.61
N ASP A 59 1.07 -4.06 -15.47
CA ASP A 59 1.69 -3.45 -14.28
C ASP A 59 1.28 -1.98 -14.11
N GLU A 60 1.24 -1.20 -15.20
CA GLU A 60 0.77 0.18 -15.17
C GLU A 60 -0.73 0.27 -14.81
N ALA A 61 -1.57 -0.59 -15.40
CA ALA A 61 -2.99 -0.64 -15.08
C ALA A 61 -3.23 -1.04 -13.61
N PHE A 62 -2.46 -2.00 -13.09
CA PHE A 62 -2.50 -2.38 -11.68
C PHE A 62 -2.08 -1.23 -10.77
N LYS A 63 -0.93 -0.59 -11.04
CA LYS A 63 -0.45 0.59 -10.29
C LYS A 63 -1.48 1.73 -10.31
N ASN A 64 -2.08 2.00 -11.45
CA ASN A 64 -3.14 3.01 -11.60
C ASN A 64 -4.40 2.63 -10.81
N SER A 65 -4.80 1.35 -10.80
CA SER A 65 -5.95 0.92 -10.02
C SER A 65 -5.71 1.04 -8.51
N THR A 66 -4.51 0.72 -8.03
CA THR A 66 -4.13 0.86 -6.62
C THR A 66 -4.03 2.32 -6.21
N SER A 67 -3.47 3.19 -7.06
CA SER A 67 -3.41 4.62 -6.78
C SER A 67 -4.80 5.27 -6.73
N ILE A 68 -5.73 4.87 -7.62
CA ILE A 68 -7.13 5.34 -7.60
C ILE A 68 -7.85 4.86 -6.33
N LYS A 69 -7.69 3.58 -5.94
CA LYS A 69 -8.26 3.06 -4.69
C LYS A 69 -7.71 3.78 -3.46
N LEU A 70 -6.41 4.02 -3.43
CA LEU A 70 -5.75 4.76 -2.36
C LEU A 70 -6.22 6.21 -2.28
N GLN A 71 -6.35 6.89 -3.41
CA GLN A 71 -6.88 8.24 -3.49
C GLN A 71 -8.34 8.27 -3.01
N GLY A 72 -9.16 7.32 -3.46
CA GLY A 72 -10.53 7.17 -3.00
C GLY A 72 -10.63 6.93 -1.49
N PHE A 73 -9.77 6.10 -0.91
CA PHE A 73 -9.70 5.94 0.55
C PHE A 73 -9.40 7.26 1.25
N LYS A 74 -8.41 8.01 0.76
CA LYS A 74 -8.04 9.31 1.36
C LYS A 74 -9.18 10.32 1.25
N ASP A 75 -9.83 10.40 0.10
CA ASP A 75 -10.84 11.43 -0.19
C ASP A 75 -12.21 11.10 0.42
N PHE A 76 -12.61 9.83 0.43
CA PHE A 76 -13.94 9.42 0.87
C PHE A 76 -13.99 8.90 2.31
N VAL A 77 -12.89 8.41 2.86
CA VAL A 77 -12.87 7.79 4.20
C VAL A 77 -12.06 8.64 5.17
N ILE A 78 -10.83 9.02 4.82
CA ILE A 78 -9.98 9.78 5.76
C ILE A 78 -10.41 11.24 5.86
N THR A 79 -10.47 11.95 4.73
CA THR A 79 -10.71 13.40 4.70
C THR A 79 -12.01 13.82 5.42
N PRO A 80 -13.16 13.16 5.18
CA PRO A 80 -14.41 13.54 5.84
C PRO A 80 -14.39 13.30 7.35
N ASN A 81 -13.64 12.28 7.80
CA ASN A 81 -13.57 11.90 9.21
C ASN A 81 -12.37 12.52 9.94
N PHE A 82 -11.46 13.22 9.24
CA PHE A 82 -10.23 13.76 9.83
C PHE A 82 -10.49 14.77 10.96
N ASN A 83 -11.61 15.48 10.90
CA ASN A 83 -12.04 16.37 11.99
C ASN A 83 -12.24 15.59 13.30
N HIS A 84 -12.79 14.38 13.25
CA HIS A 84 -12.97 13.55 14.45
C HIS A 84 -11.65 13.11 15.07
N LEU A 85 -10.60 12.91 14.26
CA LEU A 85 -9.24 12.69 14.76
C LEU A 85 -8.72 13.94 15.48
N GLN A 86 -8.91 15.12 14.90
CA GLN A 86 -8.48 16.38 15.52
C GLN A 86 -9.23 16.66 16.82
N ASP A 87 -10.55 16.52 16.80
CA ASP A 87 -11.43 16.73 17.95
C ASP A 87 -11.05 15.82 19.11
N PHE A 88 -10.81 14.53 18.86
CA PHE A 88 -10.36 13.59 19.88
C PHE A 88 -9.08 14.07 20.58
N PHE A 89 -8.04 14.42 19.83
CA PHE A 89 -6.78 14.86 20.44
C PHE A 89 -6.92 16.22 21.13
N ASN A 90 -7.69 17.15 20.57
CA ASN A 90 -7.96 18.45 21.20
C ASN A 90 -8.74 18.28 22.51
N ASN A 91 -9.71 17.37 22.55
CA ASN A 91 -10.46 17.03 23.75
C ASN A 91 -9.56 16.40 24.82
N LEU A 92 -8.65 15.49 24.45
CA LEU A 92 -7.67 14.96 25.41
C LEU A 92 -6.74 16.05 25.94
N LEU A 93 -6.34 17.02 25.13
CA LEU A 93 -5.54 18.16 25.60
C LEU A 93 -6.30 19.08 26.57
N SER A 94 -7.64 19.06 26.53
CA SER A 94 -8.47 19.79 27.50
C SER A 94 -8.36 19.23 28.93
N LEU A 95 -7.82 18.02 29.12
CA LEU A 95 -7.50 17.45 30.43
C LEU A 95 -6.68 18.42 31.29
N LYS A 96 -5.80 19.22 30.66
CA LYS A 96 -5.04 20.25 31.35
C LYS A 96 -5.95 21.17 32.17
N GLN A 97 -7.02 21.68 31.55
CA GLN A 97 -7.92 22.63 32.20
C GLN A 97 -8.65 22.01 33.40
N GLN A 98 -8.99 20.72 33.30
CA GLN A 98 -9.68 19.97 34.36
C GLN A 98 -8.74 19.64 35.53
N ILE A 99 -7.47 19.35 35.25
CA ILE A 99 -6.45 19.04 36.27
C ILE A 99 -5.95 20.31 36.96
N THR A 100 -5.83 21.43 36.25
CA THR A 100 -5.30 22.67 36.84
C THR A 100 -6.26 23.29 37.88
N SER A 101 -7.55 22.92 37.88
CA SER A 101 -8.56 23.48 38.78
C SER A 101 -8.63 22.84 40.16
N ALA A 102 -8.05 21.65 40.39
CA ALA A 102 -8.12 20.96 41.66
C ALA A 102 -6.96 19.96 41.83
N GLN A 103 -6.47 19.80 43.06
CA GLN A 103 -5.61 18.67 43.41
C GLN A 103 -6.38 17.38 43.08
N ILE A 104 -5.76 16.44 42.35
CA ILE A 104 -6.45 15.23 41.88
C ILE A 104 -6.86 14.41 43.11
N ASN A 105 -8.14 14.52 43.47
CA ASN A 105 -8.78 13.68 44.47
C ASN A 105 -9.38 12.44 43.78
N GLU A 106 -9.83 11.48 44.58
CA GLU A 106 -10.38 10.21 44.08
C GLU A 106 -11.58 10.41 43.15
N GLU A 107 -12.44 11.39 43.43
CA GLU A 107 -13.63 11.69 42.63
C GLU A 107 -13.26 12.27 41.25
N LEU A 108 -12.33 13.23 41.20
CA LEU A 108 -11.82 13.79 39.96
C LEU A 108 -11.08 12.73 39.13
N ASN A 109 -10.31 11.86 39.77
CA ASN A 109 -9.63 10.75 39.11
C ASN A 109 -10.62 9.81 38.38
N ILE A 110 -11.71 9.44 39.06
CA ILE A 110 -12.80 8.64 38.44
C ILE A 110 -13.43 9.38 37.26
N GLU A 111 -13.66 10.69 37.40
CA GLU A 111 -14.23 11.52 36.33
C GLU A 111 -13.32 11.60 35.10
N LEU A 112 -12.02 11.87 35.30
CA LEU A 112 -11.02 11.94 34.24
C LEU A 112 -10.87 10.59 33.52
N ASN A 113 -10.83 9.49 34.27
CA ASN A 113 -10.77 8.14 33.70
C ASN A 113 -12.03 7.82 32.87
N LYS A 114 -13.21 8.22 33.34
CA LYS A 114 -14.46 8.07 32.59
C LYS A 114 -14.47 8.93 31.33
N PHE A 115 -13.95 10.15 31.42
CA PHE A 115 -13.81 11.05 30.29
C PHE A 115 -12.90 10.46 29.20
N ILE A 116 -11.69 9.99 29.57
CA ILE A 116 -10.75 9.38 28.61
C ILE A 116 -11.40 8.18 27.90
N LYS A 117 -12.02 7.26 28.67
CA LYS A 117 -12.72 6.11 28.09
C LYS A 117 -13.87 6.51 27.17
N SER A 118 -14.60 7.58 27.51
CA SER A 118 -15.67 8.11 26.67
C SER A 118 -15.13 8.68 25.35
N GLU A 119 -14.05 9.46 25.40
CA GLU A 119 -13.43 10.03 24.18
C GLU A 119 -12.86 8.93 23.28
N VAL A 120 -12.22 7.91 23.84
CA VAL A 120 -11.76 6.73 23.09
C VAL A 120 -12.93 6.02 22.41
N SER A 121 -14.03 5.84 23.12
CA SER A 121 -15.23 5.21 22.54
C SER A 121 -15.83 6.04 21.42
N LYS A 122 -15.90 7.38 21.56
CA LYS A 122 -16.36 8.28 20.49
C LYS A 122 -15.44 8.24 19.29
N PHE A 123 -14.12 8.29 19.50
CA PHE A 123 -13.13 8.20 18.45
C PHE A 123 -13.26 6.90 17.65
N ARG A 124 -13.44 5.78 18.35
CA ARG A 124 -13.64 4.47 17.70
C ARG A 124 -14.83 4.50 16.75
N VAL A 125 -15.99 4.96 17.21
CA VAL A 125 -17.22 4.96 16.42
C VAL A 125 -17.14 5.96 15.27
N ASN A 126 -16.63 7.17 15.52
CA ASN A 126 -16.69 8.27 14.55
C ASN A 126 -15.54 8.24 13.53
N PHE A 127 -14.39 7.63 13.86
CA PHE A 127 -13.23 7.62 12.98
C PHE A 127 -12.77 6.19 12.66
N ASN A 128 -12.49 5.39 13.68
CA ASN A 128 -11.81 4.11 13.45
C ASN A 128 -12.71 3.11 12.70
N ASP A 129 -14.00 3.05 13.03
CA ASP A 129 -14.97 2.16 12.36
C ASP A 129 -15.16 2.50 10.88
N ALA A 130 -14.92 3.77 10.47
CA ALA A 130 -14.91 4.15 9.05
C ALA A 130 -13.74 3.48 8.29
N ILE A 131 -12.61 3.26 8.97
CA ILE A 131 -11.42 2.59 8.41
C ILE A 131 -11.62 1.08 8.34
N LEU A 132 -12.35 0.48 9.29
CA LEU A 132 -12.58 -0.97 9.37
C LEU A 132 -13.12 -1.56 8.07
N ASN A 133 -14.04 -0.85 7.42
CA ASN A 133 -14.67 -1.31 6.18
C ASN A 133 -13.73 -1.30 4.96
N VAL A 134 -12.57 -0.63 5.07
CA VAL A 134 -11.62 -0.48 3.97
C VAL A 134 -10.33 -1.25 4.23
N ASN A 135 -9.78 -1.14 5.44
CA ASN A 135 -8.56 -1.84 5.80
C ASN A 135 -8.53 -2.22 7.29
N ARG A 136 -8.61 -3.52 7.54
CA ARG A 136 -8.58 -4.09 8.88
C ARG A 136 -7.23 -3.91 9.59
N GLY A 137 -6.13 -4.02 8.86
CA GLY A 137 -4.79 -3.87 9.43
C GLY A 137 -4.53 -2.46 9.95
N LEU A 138 -4.92 -1.45 9.17
CA LEU A 138 -4.84 -0.04 9.56
C LEU A 138 -5.78 0.25 10.74
N PHE A 139 -7.00 -0.29 10.71
CA PHE A 139 -7.94 -0.21 11.84
C PHE A 139 -7.33 -0.76 13.14
N ASP A 140 -6.76 -1.98 13.09
CA ASP A 140 -6.18 -2.63 14.27
C ASP A 140 -4.93 -1.88 14.77
N ALA A 141 -4.10 -1.36 13.86
CA ALA A 141 -2.93 -0.57 14.22
C ALA A 141 -3.28 0.75 14.92
N ILE A 142 -4.28 1.47 14.39
CA ILE A 142 -4.77 2.72 15.00
C ILE A 142 -5.43 2.42 16.35
N LYS A 143 -6.28 1.39 16.40
CA LYS A 143 -6.95 0.95 17.63
C LYS A 143 -5.93 0.70 18.74
N LEU A 144 -4.91 -0.11 18.46
CA LEU A 144 -3.90 -0.47 19.46
C LEU A 144 -3.14 0.75 20.00
N LYS A 145 -2.82 1.72 19.14
CA LYS A 145 -2.15 2.96 19.57
C LYS A 145 -3.02 3.81 20.48
N ILE A 146 -4.32 3.91 20.20
CA ILE A 146 -5.27 4.66 21.02
C ILE A 146 -5.55 3.94 22.35
N GLU A 147 -5.72 2.62 22.34
CA GLU A 147 -5.90 1.83 23.56
C GLU A 147 -4.68 1.97 24.47
N LYS A 148 -3.47 1.84 23.91
CA LYS A 148 -2.24 2.05 24.67
C LYS A 148 -2.15 3.47 25.25
N LEU A 149 -2.44 4.51 24.46
CA LEU A 149 -2.45 5.88 24.95
C LEU A 149 -3.45 6.06 26.10
N SER A 150 -4.65 5.50 25.96
CA SER A 150 -5.69 5.55 27.00
C SER A 150 -5.19 4.92 28.30
N ASP A 151 -4.61 3.74 28.22
CA ASP A 151 -4.11 3.02 29.39
C ASP A 151 -2.96 3.79 30.04
N ASP A 152 -2.00 4.28 29.26
CA ASP A 152 -0.87 5.09 29.75
C ASP A 152 -1.37 6.36 30.48
N LEU A 153 -2.35 7.07 29.90
CA LEU A 153 -2.94 8.27 30.53
C LEU A 153 -3.69 7.94 31.83
N ILE A 154 -4.48 6.87 31.82
CA ILE A 154 -5.23 6.42 33.01
C ILE A 154 -4.25 6.05 34.12
N THR A 155 -3.17 5.32 33.82
CA THR A 155 -2.14 4.97 34.79
C THR A 155 -1.47 6.21 35.37
N VAL A 156 -1.06 7.15 34.53
CA VAL A 156 -0.42 8.40 34.99
C VAL A 156 -1.33 9.20 35.93
N ILE A 157 -2.62 9.30 35.60
CA ILE A 157 -3.62 10.01 36.43
C ILE A 157 -3.90 9.23 37.72
N SER A 158 -3.98 7.90 37.64
CA SER A 158 -4.42 7.06 38.75
C SER A 158 -3.34 6.79 39.79
N ASP A 159 -2.09 6.68 39.36
CA ASP A 159 -0.98 6.31 40.24
C ASP A 159 -0.59 7.45 41.20
N GLY A 160 -1.00 8.70 40.92
CA GLY A 160 -0.72 9.85 41.79
C GLY A 160 0.78 10.16 42.00
N ASN A 161 1.67 9.46 41.30
CA ASN A 161 3.12 9.55 41.43
C ASN A 161 3.71 10.86 40.88
N HIS A 162 2.93 11.61 40.10
CA HIS A 162 3.35 12.86 39.48
C HIS A 162 2.38 13.97 39.84
N ASP A 163 2.91 15.13 40.21
CA ASP A 163 2.08 16.33 40.37
C ASP A 163 1.72 16.87 38.99
N LEU A 164 0.57 16.45 38.45
CA LEU A 164 0.09 16.86 37.14
C LEU A 164 -0.39 18.32 37.11
N THR A 165 -0.38 19.03 38.25
CA THR A 165 -0.57 20.49 38.28
C THR A 165 0.70 21.23 37.86
N ASP A 166 1.87 20.59 38.00
CA ASP A 166 3.13 21.08 37.45
C ASP A 166 3.09 21.00 35.91
N ILE A 167 3.37 22.13 35.27
CA ILE A 167 3.31 22.28 33.81
C ILE A 167 4.33 21.38 33.11
N GLU A 168 5.51 21.20 33.69
CA GLU A 168 6.59 20.38 33.12
C GLU A 168 6.22 18.90 33.21
N LEU A 169 5.76 18.43 34.38
CA LEU A 169 5.32 17.04 34.54
C LEU A 169 4.09 16.73 33.68
N PHE A 170 3.12 17.65 33.62
CA PHE A 170 1.98 17.52 32.70
C PHE A 170 2.46 17.42 31.24
N SER A 171 3.42 18.26 30.86
CA SER A 171 3.96 18.26 29.50
C SER A 171 4.63 16.93 29.14
N ILE A 172 5.40 16.37 30.06
CA ILE A 172 6.13 15.12 29.86
C ILE A 172 5.18 13.93 29.84
N HIS A 173 4.26 13.83 30.80
CA HIS A 173 3.47 12.61 31.03
C HIS A 173 2.11 12.59 30.33
N ILE A 174 1.57 13.74 29.92
CA ILE A 174 0.26 13.82 29.26
C ILE A 174 0.41 14.41 27.86
N PHE A 175 0.93 15.64 27.74
CA PHE A 175 0.96 16.35 26.45
C PHE A 175 1.84 15.66 25.39
N THR A 176 3.03 15.21 25.79
CA THR A 176 3.98 14.59 24.86
C THR A 176 3.46 13.25 24.33
N PRO A 177 2.96 12.31 25.16
CA PRO A 177 2.32 11.09 24.68
C PRO A 177 1.16 11.35 23.71
N ILE A 178 0.27 12.30 24.03
CA ILE A 178 -0.87 12.65 23.17
C ILE A 178 -0.38 13.10 21.78
N ASN A 179 0.58 14.03 21.70
CA ASN A 179 1.09 14.52 20.42
C ASN A 179 1.90 13.48 19.66
N TYR A 180 2.68 12.66 20.38
CA TYR A 180 3.43 11.58 19.77
C TYR A 180 2.48 10.58 19.10
N THR A 181 1.46 10.10 19.81
CA THR A 181 0.46 9.17 19.27
C THR A 181 -0.33 9.79 18.11
N LYS A 182 -0.68 11.08 18.19
CA LYS A 182 -1.30 11.82 17.07
C LYS A 182 -0.44 11.75 15.81
N ASN A 183 0.84 12.07 15.93
CA ASN A 183 1.75 12.07 14.79
C ASN A 183 1.96 10.67 14.23
N GLU A 184 2.05 9.64 15.08
CA GLU A 184 2.15 8.26 14.63
C GLU A 184 0.90 7.80 13.86
N ILE A 185 -0.30 8.15 14.31
CA ILE A 185 -1.53 7.79 13.60
C ILE A 185 -1.61 8.50 12.26
N ILE A 186 -1.26 9.80 12.20
CA ILE A 186 -1.17 10.53 10.94
C ILE A 186 -0.15 9.88 10.00
N ALA A 187 1.01 9.47 10.52
CA ALA A 187 2.02 8.77 9.72
C ALA A 187 1.52 7.42 9.19
N LEU A 188 0.78 6.64 9.99
CA LEU A 188 0.13 5.40 9.54
C LEU A 188 -0.85 5.65 8.40
N ILE A 189 -1.70 6.68 8.54
CA ILE A 189 -2.69 7.05 7.51
C ILE A 189 -2.00 7.50 6.21
N ILE A 190 -0.94 8.31 6.30
CA ILE A 190 -0.21 8.82 5.14
C ILE A 190 0.59 7.71 4.44
N SER A 191 1.23 6.84 5.22
CA SER A 191 2.08 5.76 4.73
C SER A 191 1.29 4.57 4.17
N TYR A 192 -0.03 4.55 4.37
CA TYR A 192 -0.90 3.55 3.76
C TYR A 192 -0.79 3.59 2.22
N LYS A 193 -0.56 2.41 1.62
CA LYS A 193 -0.31 2.26 0.17
C LYS A 193 -1.44 1.59 -0.61
N GLY A 194 -2.54 1.24 0.06
CA GLY A 194 -3.57 0.37 -0.52
C GLY A 194 -3.13 -1.10 -0.40
N ASP A 195 -4.03 -1.94 0.10
CA ASP A 195 -3.91 -3.40 0.04
C ASP A 195 -4.95 -3.94 -0.95
#